data_AF-A0A9W6NGM6-F1
#
_entry.id   AF-A0A9W6NGM6-F1
#
_cell.length_a   1.000
_cell.length_b   1.000
_cell.length_c   1.000
_cell.angle_alpha   90.00
_cell.angle_beta   90.00
_cell.angle_gamma   90.00
#
_symmetry.space_group_name_H-M   'P 1'
#
loop_
_entity.id
_entity.type
_entity.pdbx_description
1 polymer ?
#
loop_
_entity_poly.entity_id
_entity_poly.type
_entity_poly.pdbx_seq_one_letter_code
_entity_poly.pdbx_strand_id
1 'polypeptide(L)'
;MNLNWRNSDKTYAACPVLTDCDVAGYVKNGSLPADRHYLEVPAMKVVRNRGFWLKPSYRCHADATVFLVSTDAYEMNSDALEGMRGGVYCFFSEKSGVHYLGRVNRQSSGGVLLSLIEGLHDPLVLHDLNYLGRVIAAA
;
A
#
# COMPACT_ATOMS: atom_id res chain seq x y z
N MET A 1 -16.92 31.57 -4.49
CA MET A 1 -16.22 30.51 -5.24
C MET A 1 -16.53 29.19 -4.59
N ASN A 2 -17.42 28.38 -5.17
CA ASN A 2 -17.79 27.06 -4.65
C ASN A 2 -17.04 26.00 -5.44
N LEU A 3 -16.00 25.40 -4.86
CA LEU A 3 -15.33 24.22 -5.39
C LEU A 3 -16.14 22.99 -4.99
N ASN A 4 -17.11 22.64 -5.83
CA ASN A 4 -17.80 21.35 -5.79
C ASN A 4 -16.85 20.25 -6.28
N TRP A 5 -15.98 19.74 -5.41
CA TRP A 5 -15.28 18.47 -5.65
C TRP A 5 -16.19 17.30 -5.25
N ARG A 6 -17.34 17.19 -5.94
CA ARG A 6 -18.23 16.05 -5.81
C ARG A 6 -17.57 14.84 -6.45
N ASN A 7 -16.89 14.14 -5.57
CA ASN A 7 -16.21 12.87 -5.70
C ASN A 7 -17.22 11.77 -6.05
N SER A 8 -17.62 11.70 -7.32
CA SER A 8 -18.68 10.79 -7.76
C SER A 8 -18.26 9.31 -7.75
N ASP A 9 -16.95 9.00 -7.71
CA ASP A 9 -16.39 7.65 -7.50
C ASP A 9 -15.10 7.66 -6.63
N LYS A 10 -15.17 8.42 -5.53
CA LYS A 10 -14.34 8.43 -4.30
C LYS A 10 -12.80 8.28 -4.41
N THR A 11 -12.13 9.22 -5.08
CA THR A 11 -10.70 9.51 -4.81
C THR A 11 -10.57 10.38 -3.56
N TYR A 12 -9.94 9.90 -2.49
CA TYR A 12 -9.69 10.72 -1.29
C TYR A 12 -8.67 11.83 -1.60
N ALA A 13 -8.96 13.08 -1.22
CA ALA A 13 -8.00 14.18 -1.38
C ALA A 13 -6.78 14.04 -0.44
N ALA A 14 -6.98 13.38 0.70
CA ALA A 14 -5.94 13.00 1.64
C ALA A 14 -6.31 11.67 2.31
N CYS A 15 -5.29 10.88 2.67
CA CYS A 15 -5.44 9.60 3.33
C CYS A 15 -4.76 9.62 4.71
N PRO A 16 -5.27 8.87 5.70
CA PRO A 16 -4.62 8.77 7.00
C PRO A 16 -3.24 8.13 6.82
N VAL A 17 -2.22 8.67 7.48
CA VAL A 17 -0.98 7.93 7.72
C VAL A 17 -1.30 6.81 8.68
N LEU A 18 -0.72 5.61 8.57
CA LEU A 18 -0.95 4.49 9.50
C LEU A 18 0.37 3.77 9.78
N THR A 19 0.54 3.30 11.01
CA THR A 19 1.61 2.34 11.36
C THR A 19 1.11 0.92 11.20
N ASP A 20 2.02 -0.07 11.21
CA ASP A 20 1.66 -1.50 11.11
C ASP A 20 0.50 -1.91 12.04
N CYS A 21 0.49 -1.40 13.27
CA CYS A 21 -0.54 -1.70 14.28
C CYS A 21 -1.92 -1.12 13.94
N ASP A 22 -1.98 0.01 13.24
CA ASP A 22 -3.24 0.72 12.97
C ASP A 22 -4.00 0.13 11.77
N VAL A 23 -3.25 -0.46 10.82
CA VAL A 23 -3.78 -0.88 9.52
C VAL A 23 -4.86 -1.95 9.67
N ALA A 24 -4.66 -2.96 10.52
CA ALA A 24 -5.60 -4.07 10.66
C ALA A 24 -7.00 -3.58 11.12
N GLY A 25 -7.04 -2.66 12.10
CA GLY A 25 -8.27 -2.02 12.53
C GLY A 25 -8.88 -1.20 11.40
N TYR A 26 -8.10 -0.29 10.81
CA TYR A 26 -8.58 0.59 9.75
C TYR A 26 -9.17 -0.16 8.55
N VAL A 27 -8.53 -1.24 8.10
CA VAL A 27 -8.98 -2.01 6.93
C VAL A 27 -10.25 -2.79 7.27
N LYS A 28 -10.30 -3.43 8.45
CA LYS A 28 -11.44 -4.27 8.85
C LYS A 28 -12.70 -3.46 9.16
N ASN A 29 -12.59 -2.37 9.92
CA ASN A 29 -13.75 -1.65 10.46
C ASN A 29 -13.71 -0.13 10.26
N GLY A 30 -12.62 0.43 9.72
CA GLY A 30 -12.48 1.89 9.59
C GLY A 30 -12.17 2.64 10.86
N SER A 31 -11.78 1.92 11.91
CA SER A 31 -11.22 2.52 13.10
C SER A 31 -9.95 3.29 12.74
N LEU A 32 -9.89 4.51 13.24
CA LEU A 32 -8.69 5.33 13.24
C LEU A 32 -8.43 5.76 14.69
N PRO A 33 -7.17 5.81 15.13
CA PRO A 33 -6.83 6.46 16.39
C PRO A 33 -7.30 7.91 16.37
N ALA A 34 -7.78 8.41 17.52
CA ALA A 34 -7.90 9.85 17.72
C ALA A 34 -6.50 10.47 17.50
N ASP A 35 -6.42 11.59 16.77
CA ASP A 35 -5.16 12.29 16.44
C ASP A 35 -4.36 11.76 15.23
N ARG A 36 -5.00 11.04 14.30
CA ARG A 36 -4.28 10.60 13.09
C ARG A 36 -3.95 11.75 12.13
N HIS A 37 -2.69 11.80 11.71
CA HIS A 37 -2.24 12.67 10.63
C HIS A 37 -2.72 12.17 9.26
N TYR A 38 -3.00 13.11 8.36
CA TYR A 38 -3.37 12.84 6.98
C TYR A 38 -2.32 13.43 6.04
N LEU A 39 -2.04 12.73 4.96
CA LEU A 39 -1.21 13.23 3.87
C LEU A 39 -2.01 13.26 2.57
N GLU A 40 -1.77 14.30 1.78
CA GLU A 40 -2.44 14.49 0.51
C GLU A 40 -2.21 13.31 -0.44
N VAL A 41 -3.24 12.95 -1.19
CA VAL A 41 -3.08 12.00 -2.30
C VAL A 41 -2.55 12.80 -3.49
N PRO A 42 -1.40 12.41 -4.09
CA PRO A 42 -0.83 13.17 -5.19
C PRO A 42 -1.83 13.33 -6.33
N ALA A 43 -1.79 14.48 -6.99
CA ALA A 43 -2.59 14.70 -8.19
C ALA A 43 -2.35 13.56 -9.20
N MET A 44 -3.40 13.12 -9.89
CA MET A 44 -3.41 11.96 -10.81
C MET A 44 -3.46 10.58 -10.15
N LYS A 45 -3.43 10.46 -8.82
CA LYS A 45 -3.58 9.16 -8.13
C LYS A 45 -5.01 8.94 -7.71
N VAL A 46 -5.50 7.72 -7.98
CA VAL A 46 -6.84 7.29 -7.60
C VAL A 46 -6.72 6.21 -6.53
N VAL A 47 -7.22 6.52 -5.34
CA VAL A 47 -7.39 5.55 -4.25
C VAL A 47 -8.73 4.85 -4.45
N ARG A 48 -8.73 3.51 -4.37
CA ARG A 48 -9.96 2.70 -4.46
C ARG A 48 -10.25 2.02 -3.13
N ASN A 49 -11.53 1.81 -2.82
CA ASN A 49 -12.03 1.32 -1.54
C ASN A 49 -11.55 2.16 -0.36
N ARG A 50 -10.44 1.77 0.27
CA ARG A 50 -9.77 2.48 1.35
C ARG A 50 -8.33 2.75 0.92
N GLY A 51 -7.77 3.85 1.38
CA GLY A 51 -6.36 4.12 1.19
C GLY A 51 -5.77 4.77 2.40
N PHE A 52 -4.49 4.52 2.59
CA PHE A 52 -3.74 5.00 3.72
C PHE A 52 -2.27 5.15 3.33
N TRP A 53 -1.59 6.07 3.98
CA TRP A 53 -0.15 6.20 3.89
C TRP A 53 0.49 5.28 4.93
N LEU A 54 1.00 4.13 4.50
CA LEU A 54 1.75 3.24 5.38
C LEU A 54 3.07 3.89 5.79
N LYS A 55 3.33 3.95 7.09
CA LYS A 55 4.66 4.18 7.68
C LYS A 55 5.16 2.84 8.21
N PRO A 56 5.99 2.10 7.45
CA PRO A 56 6.46 0.79 7.86
C PRO A 56 7.39 0.91 9.08
N SER A 57 7.42 -0.13 9.91
CA SER A 57 8.34 -0.25 11.06
C SER A 57 9.81 -0.44 10.68
N TYR A 58 10.10 -0.67 9.39
CA TYR A 58 11.45 -0.84 8.84
C TYR A 58 11.67 0.05 7.61
N ARG A 59 12.93 0.30 7.26
CA ARG A 59 13.28 1.07 6.07
C ARG A 59 13.22 0.18 4.82
N CYS A 60 12.25 0.42 3.95
CA CYS A 60 12.06 -0.33 2.71
C CYS A 60 12.44 0.44 1.43
N HIS A 61 12.82 1.71 1.54
CA HIS A 61 13.30 2.54 0.44
C HIS A 61 14.45 3.44 0.90
N ALA A 62 15.29 3.90 -0.03
CA ALA A 62 16.38 4.83 0.27
C ALA A 62 15.84 6.15 0.84
N ASP A 63 14.99 6.85 0.09
CA ASP A 63 14.56 8.20 0.49
C ASP A 63 13.15 8.25 1.11
N ALA A 64 12.17 7.58 0.51
CA ALA A 64 10.80 7.56 1.01
C ALA A 64 10.65 6.84 2.35
N THR A 65 9.80 7.42 3.21
CA THR A 65 9.49 6.90 4.55
C THR A 65 8.02 6.53 4.73
N VAL A 66 7.15 6.99 3.82
CA VAL A 66 5.73 6.65 3.79
C VAL A 66 5.25 6.28 2.39
N PHE A 67 4.29 5.38 2.31
CA PHE A 67 3.83 4.77 1.06
C PHE A 67 2.31 4.79 0.97
N LEU A 68 1.75 5.41 -0.06
CA LEU A 68 0.32 5.44 -0.28
C LEU A 68 -0.13 4.08 -0.81
N VAL A 69 -0.86 3.35 0.03
CA VAL A 69 -1.47 2.06 -0.29
C VAL A 69 -2.93 2.29 -0.66
N SER A 70 -3.33 1.79 -1.82
CA SER A 70 -4.73 1.65 -2.22
C SER A 70 -5.14 0.20 -2.02
N THR A 71 -6.16 -0.06 -1.20
CA THR A 71 -6.66 -1.41 -0.94
C THR A 71 -7.59 -1.86 -2.07
N ASP A 72 -7.03 -2.20 -3.23
CA ASP A 72 -7.78 -2.81 -4.33
C ASP A 72 -7.81 -4.34 -4.20
N ALA A 73 -8.80 -4.99 -4.80
CA ALA A 73 -8.92 -6.45 -4.78
C ALA A 73 -8.20 -7.02 -6.00
N TYR A 74 -6.88 -7.22 -5.91
CA TYR A 74 -5.95 -7.94 -6.83
C TYR A 74 -5.93 -7.54 -8.32
N GLU A 75 -6.98 -6.93 -8.84
CA GLU A 75 -7.18 -6.50 -10.21
C GLU A 75 -7.53 -5.00 -10.24
N MET A 76 -7.04 -4.33 -11.29
CA MET A 76 -7.47 -2.99 -11.74
C MET A 76 -6.71 -1.75 -11.23
N ASN A 77 -5.39 -1.79 -11.23
CA ASN A 77 -4.61 -0.59 -11.52
C ASN A 77 -3.58 -0.90 -12.60
N SER A 78 -4.06 -1.23 -13.81
CA SER A 78 -3.27 -1.16 -15.03
C SER A 78 -2.89 0.30 -15.27
N ASP A 79 -1.85 0.77 -14.59
CA ASP A 79 -1.03 1.85 -15.14
C ASP A 79 -0.63 1.37 -16.56
N ALA A 80 -0.74 2.22 -17.57
CA ALA A 80 -0.32 1.86 -18.93
C ALA A 80 1.17 1.44 -18.97
N LEU A 81 1.92 1.74 -17.90
CA LEU A 81 3.30 1.36 -17.66
C LEU A 81 3.47 0.27 -16.57
N GLU A 82 2.38 -0.28 -16.00
CA GLU A 82 2.43 -1.30 -14.93
C GLU A 82 3.23 -2.53 -15.40
N GLY A 83 2.99 -2.97 -16.65
CA GLY A 83 3.72 -4.07 -17.28
C GLY A 83 5.22 -3.81 -17.47
N MET A 84 5.66 -2.55 -17.47
CA MET A 84 7.08 -2.18 -17.62
C MET A 84 7.80 -1.92 -16.29
N ARG A 85 7.09 -1.49 -15.25
CA ARG A 85 7.73 -1.08 -13.98
C ARG A 85 7.68 -2.15 -12.88
N GLY A 86 6.77 -3.13 -13.00
CA GLY A 86 6.50 -4.09 -11.95
C GLY A 86 5.89 -3.40 -10.74
N GLY A 87 4.60 -3.61 -10.49
CA GLY A 87 3.90 -2.99 -9.37
C GLY A 87 4.60 -3.25 -8.03
N VAL A 88 4.52 -2.28 -7.13
CA VAL A 88 4.88 -2.47 -5.72
C VAL A 88 3.62 -2.81 -4.95
N TYR A 89 3.67 -3.89 -4.20
CA TYR A 89 2.54 -4.45 -3.49
C TYR A 89 2.77 -4.39 -1.98
N CYS A 90 1.67 -4.25 -1.25
CA CYS A 90 1.63 -4.31 0.20
C CYS A 90 0.96 -5.61 0.63
N PHE A 91 1.67 -6.37 1.46
CA PHE A 91 1.21 -7.60 2.07
C PHE A 91 1.33 -7.53 3.58
N PHE A 92 0.54 -8.29 4.31
CA PHE A 92 0.61 -8.40 5.77
C PHE A 92 0.97 -9.84 6.17
N SER A 93 1.94 -10.01 7.06
CA SER A 93 2.24 -11.31 7.66
C SER A 93 1.61 -11.40 9.04
N GLU A 94 0.68 -12.35 9.23
CA GLU A 94 0.12 -12.65 10.55
C GLU A 94 1.18 -13.17 11.52
N LYS A 95 2.17 -13.90 11.00
CA LYS A 95 3.26 -14.48 11.80
C LYS A 95 4.11 -13.42 12.47
N SER A 96 4.47 -12.35 11.74
CA SER A 96 5.32 -11.27 12.28
C SER A 96 4.56 -10.02 12.68
N GLY A 97 3.29 -9.86 12.28
CA GLY A 97 2.51 -8.65 12.52
C GLY A 97 3.00 -7.43 11.71
N VAL A 98 3.70 -7.64 10.59
CA VAL A 98 4.37 -6.59 9.81
C VAL A 98 3.80 -6.52 8.39
N HIS A 99 3.72 -5.31 7.84
CA HIS A 99 3.42 -5.09 6.43
C HIS A 99 4.68 -5.09 5.57
N TYR A 100 4.74 -6.01 4.62
CA TYR A 100 5.81 -6.11 3.66
C TYR A 100 5.49 -5.35 2.37
N LEU A 101 6.41 -4.48 1.95
CA LEU A 101 6.37 -3.82 0.65
C LEU A 101 7.38 -4.48 -0.28
N GLY A 102 6.95 -4.82 -1.49
CA GLY A 102 7.83 -5.51 -2.42
C GLY A 102 7.27 -5.69 -3.82
N ARG A 103 8.07 -6.34 -4.67
CA ARG A 103 7.69 -6.74 -6.02
C ARG A 103 7.35 -8.21 -6.04
N VAL A 104 6.26 -8.56 -6.70
CA VAL A 104 5.83 -9.95 -6.84
C VAL A 104 6.60 -10.60 -8.00
N ASN A 105 7.24 -11.74 -7.73
CA ASN A 105 7.77 -12.64 -8.75
C ASN A 105 6.96 -13.94 -8.74
N ARG A 106 6.26 -14.24 -9.85
CA ARG A 106 5.42 -15.45 -10.01
C ARG A 106 6.09 -16.57 -10.81
N GLN A 107 7.35 -16.40 -11.21
CA GLN A 107 8.07 -17.44 -11.95
C GLN A 107 8.46 -18.63 -11.04
N SER A 108 8.47 -18.43 -9.72
CA SER A 108 8.64 -19.49 -8.73
C SER A 108 7.30 -20.21 -8.43
N SER A 109 7.36 -21.51 -8.15
CA SER A 109 6.22 -22.27 -7.64
C SER A 109 5.69 -21.64 -6.35
N GLY A 110 4.48 -21.07 -6.40
CA GLY A 110 3.84 -20.39 -5.27
C GLY A 110 4.03 -18.86 -5.24
N GLY A 111 4.93 -18.32 -6.06
CA GLY A 111 5.25 -16.89 -6.11
C GLY A 111 5.90 -16.35 -4.84
N VAL A 112 6.76 -15.35 -4.99
CA VAL A 112 7.45 -14.70 -3.87
C VAL A 112 7.32 -13.18 -3.94
N LEU A 113 7.36 -12.55 -2.77
CA LEU A 113 7.55 -11.11 -2.61
C LEU A 113 9.05 -10.83 -2.44
N LEU A 114 9.60 -10.07 -3.38
CA LEU A 114 10.97 -9.58 -3.34
C LEU A 114 11.01 -8.21 -2.68
N SER A 115 11.94 -8.03 -1.74
CA SER A 115 12.18 -6.75 -1.07
C SER A 115 12.49 -5.63 -2.07
N LEU A 116 12.06 -4.41 -1.77
CA LEU A 116 12.37 -3.23 -2.58
C LEU A 116 13.86 -2.82 -2.52
N ILE A 117 14.52 -3.13 -1.40
CA ILE A 117 15.97 -3.05 -1.24
C ILE A 117 16.53 -4.47 -1.37
N GLU A 118 17.48 -4.65 -2.28
CA GLU A 118 18.14 -5.94 -2.49
C GLU A 118 18.81 -6.43 -1.19
N GLY A 119 18.58 -7.70 -0.85
CA GLY A 119 19.16 -8.33 0.34
C GLY A 119 18.57 -7.89 1.69
N LEU A 120 17.55 -7.03 1.72
CA LEU A 120 16.94 -6.58 2.99
C LEU A 120 16.23 -7.72 3.74
N HIS A 121 15.46 -8.51 3.01
CA HIS A 121 14.83 -9.74 3.49
C HIS A 121 14.95 -10.81 2.42
N ASP A 122 15.04 -12.08 2.85
CA ASP A 122 14.88 -13.22 1.98
C ASP A 122 13.52 -13.17 1.25
N PRO A 123 13.41 -13.69 0.02
CA PRO A 123 12.14 -13.76 -0.69
C PRO A 123 11.04 -14.40 0.17
N LEU A 124 9.96 -13.67 0.40
CA LEU A 124 8.85 -14.13 1.24
C LEU A 124 7.84 -14.87 0.36
N VAL A 125 7.41 -16.07 0.76
CA VAL A 125 6.45 -16.83 -0.04
C VAL A 125 5.06 -16.21 0.09
N LEU A 126 4.40 -15.98 -1.04
CA LEU A 126 3.13 -15.23 -1.05
C LEU A 126 1.98 -15.94 -0.34
N HIS A 127 2.00 -17.27 -0.27
CA HIS A 127 0.96 -18.04 0.41
C HIS A 127 0.92 -17.82 1.93
N ASP A 128 2.02 -17.34 2.52
CA ASP A 128 2.13 -17.02 3.95
C ASP A 128 1.74 -15.55 4.24
N LEU A 129 1.29 -14.82 3.22
CA LEU A 129 1.05 -13.39 3.29
C LEU A 129 -0.37 -13.04 2.84
N ASN A 130 -1.00 -12.14 3.59
CA ASN A 130 -2.29 -11.57 3.24
C ASN A 130 -2.09 -10.38 2.32
N TYR A 131 -2.63 -10.43 1.10
CA TYR A 131 -2.60 -9.30 0.20
C TYR A 131 -3.44 -8.14 0.74
N LEU A 132 -2.88 -6.93 0.72
CA LEU A 132 -3.56 -5.75 1.25
C LEU A 132 -3.87 -4.70 0.19
N GLY A 133 -3.00 -4.53 -0.81
CA GLY A 133 -3.18 -3.52 -1.84
C GLY A 133 -1.91 -3.20 -2.61
N ARG A 134 -1.98 -2.14 -3.42
CA ARG A 134 -0.85 -1.63 -4.22
C ARG A 134 -0.33 -0.33 -3.67
N VAL A 135 0.98 -0.16 -3.72
CA VAL A 135 1.63 1.13 -3.47
C VAL A 135 1.53 1.97 -4.74
N ILE A 136 0.85 3.10 -4.65
CA ILE A 136 0.57 3.98 -5.80
C ILE A 136 1.34 5.31 -5.74
N ALA A 137 1.90 5.66 -4.58
CA ALA A 137 2.82 6.78 -4.38
C ALA A 137 3.73 6.53 -3.16
N ALA A 138 4.82 7.29 -3.06
CA ALA A 138 5.76 7.26 -1.94
C ALA A 138 6.25 8.68 -1.65
N ALA A 139 6.55 8.99 -0.38
CA ALA A 139 7.07 10.27 0.08
C ALA A 139 8.09 10.09 1.21
#